data_AF-F8Q4Y9-F1
#
_entry.id   AF-F8Q4Y9-F1
#
_cell.length_a   1.000
_cell.length_b   1.000
_cell.length_c   1.000
_cell.angle_alpha   90.00
_cell.angle_beta   90.00
_cell.angle_gamma   90.00
#
_symmetry.space_group_name_H-M   'P 1'
#
loop_
_entity.id
_entity.type
_entity.pdbx_description
1 polymer ?
#
loop_
_entity_poly.entity_id
_entity_poly.type
_entity_poly.pdbx_seq_one_letter_code
_entity_poly.pdbx_strand_id
1 'polypeptide(L)'
;MGQRHQAFVIARIRPAGGGPPRLRCIAAFHHQWCYGTLPLGATRRFLTLVKQKSNADIIKAEIRAIEGKYTDRQDFPAVPCPFVAFLLASSWTTDLEDPKNRYISGRLFSHSILNANMESGAGGKEYFACFSIE
;
A
#
# COMPACT_ATOMS: atom_id res chain seq x y z
N MET A 1 14.27 19.86 -4.76
CA MET A 1 14.15 18.83 -3.70
C MET A 1 12.67 18.53 -3.49
N GLY A 2 12.23 17.30 -3.78
CA GLY A 2 10.80 16.91 -3.74
C GLY A 2 10.35 16.43 -2.37
N GLN A 3 9.04 16.48 -2.10
CA GLN A 3 8.45 15.93 -0.88
C GLN A 3 8.21 14.43 -1.09
N ARG A 4 8.95 13.62 -0.34
CA ARG A 4 8.86 12.17 -0.36
C ARG A 4 7.68 11.74 0.49
N HIS A 5 6.78 10.98 -0.10
CA HIS A 5 5.64 10.39 0.58
C HIS A 5 5.77 8.87 0.57
N GLN A 6 5.46 8.24 1.69
CA GLN A 6 5.41 6.79 1.83
C GLN A 6 4.01 6.39 2.28
N ALA A 7 3.42 5.43 1.57
CA ALA A 7 2.12 4.87 1.87
C ALA A 7 2.28 3.40 2.27
N PHE A 8 1.65 3.03 3.38
CA PHE A 8 1.69 1.67 3.92
C PHE A 8 0.27 1.14 4.09
N VAL A 9 0.03 -0.05 3.57
CA VAL A 9 -1.23 -0.77 3.79
C VAL A 9 -0.94 -1.85 4.81
N ILE A 10 -1.71 -1.89 5.89
CA ILE A 10 -1.58 -2.87 6.96
C ILE A 10 -2.84 -3.74 7.02
N ALA A 11 -2.67 -5.01 7.37
CA ALA A 11 -3.78 -5.91 7.64
C ALA A 11 -3.49 -6.72 8.90
N ARG A 12 -4.56 -7.19 9.55
CA ARG A 12 -4.46 -8.16 10.64
C ARG A 12 -4.26 -9.55 10.05
N ILE A 13 -3.11 -10.16 10.33
CA ILE A 13 -2.73 -11.47 9.82
C ILE A 13 -2.45 -12.39 11.00
N ARG A 14 -2.99 -13.61 10.96
CA ARG A 14 -2.62 -14.66 11.92
C ARG A 14 -1.27 -15.26 11.54
N PRO A 15 -0.33 -15.40 12.50
CA PRO A 15 0.94 -16.05 12.25
C PRO A 15 0.75 -17.56 12.05
N ALA A 16 1.72 -18.19 11.38
CA ALA A 16 1.83 -19.65 11.37
C ALA A 16 1.93 -20.18 12.81
N GLY A 17 1.33 -21.34 13.07
CA GLY A 17 1.34 -21.97 14.41
C GLY A 17 0.25 -21.50 15.38
N GLY A 18 -0.73 -20.70 14.95
CA GLY A 18 -1.97 -20.49 15.72
C GLY A 18 -1.92 -19.39 16.79
N GLY A 19 -1.03 -18.40 16.67
CA GLY A 19 -0.96 -17.25 17.58
C GLY A 19 -2.03 -16.17 17.35
N PRO A 20 -2.09 -15.15 18.24
CA PRO A 20 -3.01 -14.03 18.08
C PRO A 20 -2.72 -13.25 16.78
N PRO A 21 -3.75 -12.73 16.08
CA PRO A 21 -3.56 -11.90 14.89
C PRO A 21 -2.69 -10.68 15.19
N ARG A 22 -1.72 -10.40 14.32
CA ARG A 22 -0.82 -9.23 14.43
C ARG A 22 -1.02 -8.31 13.23
N LEU A 23 -0.83 -7.01 13.44
CA LEU A 23 -0.78 -6.05 12.34
C LEU A 23 0.52 -6.25 11.55
N ARG A 24 0.38 -6.40 10.23
CA ARG A 24 1.49 -6.56 9.29
C ARG A 24 1.28 -5.65 8.11
N CYS A 25 2.35 -5.03 7.62
CA CYS A 25 2.34 -4.32 6.36
C CYS A 25 2.16 -5.34 5.23
N ILE A 26 1.22 -5.09 4.32
CA ILE A 26 0.92 -5.95 3.17
C ILE A 26 1.25 -5.31 1.83
N ALA A 27 1.44 -3.99 1.81
CA ALA A 27 1.95 -3.25 0.66
C ALA A 27 2.56 -1.95 1.14
N ALA A 28 3.67 -1.55 0.52
CA ALA A 28 4.32 -0.28 0.79
C ALA A 28 4.73 0.39 -0.52
N PHE A 29 4.54 1.71 -0.61
CA PHE A 29 4.77 2.47 -1.83
C PHE A 29 5.36 3.84 -1.52
N HIS A 30 6.33 4.27 -2.32
CA HIS A 30 7.01 5.56 -2.19
C HIS A 30 6.81 6.42 -3.43
N HIS A 31 6.42 7.69 -3.20
CA HIS A 31 6.21 8.66 -4.26
C HIS A 31 6.92 9.99 -3.97
N GLN A 32 7.82 10.41 -4.86
CA GLN A 32 8.65 11.61 -4.66
C GLN A 32 8.07 12.89 -5.29
N TRP A 33 6.97 12.78 -6.05
CA TRP A 33 6.32 13.89 -6.76
C TRP A 33 4.86 14.09 -6.35
N CYS A 34 4.50 13.66 -5.13
CA CYS A 34 3.18 13.88 -4.56
C CYS A 34 3.24 15.17 -3.72
N TYR A 35 2.48 16.21 -4.08
CA TYR A 35 2.55 17.52 -3.45
C TYR A 35 1.15 18.04 -3.09
N GLY A 36 1.08 18.93 -2.10
CA GLY A 36 -0.17 19.58 -1.72
C GLY A 36 -1.25 18.58 -1.34
N THR A 37 -2.41 18.62 -2.01
CA THR A 37 -3.56 17.74 -1.76
C THR A 37 -3.50 16.41 -2.50
N LEU A 38 -2.48 16.18 -3.34
CA LEU A 38 -2.35 14.95 -4.12
C LEU A 38 -2.27 13.67 -3.26
N PRO A 39 -1.56 13.63 -2.11
CA PRO A 39 -1.55 12.43 -1.26
C PRO A 39 -2.93 12.08 -0.71
N LEU A 40 -3.75 13.10 -0.40
CA LEU A 40 -5.10 12.93 0.09
C LEU A 40 -6.04 12.43 -1.03
N GLY A 41 -5.90 12.97 -2.24
CA GLY A 41 -6.62 12.49 -3.43
C GLY A 41 -6.26 11.05 -3.78
N ALA A 42 -4.96 10.72 -3.79
CA ALA A 42 -4.46 9.37 -4.03
C ALA A 42 -4.98 8.36 -2.99
N THR A 43 -5.04 8.79 -1.73
CA THR A 43 -5.63 8.01 -0.63
C THR A 43 -7.13 7.80 -0.85
N ARG A 44 -7.89 8.84 -1.19
CA ARG A 44 -9.32 8.73 -1.46
C ARG A 44 -9.61 7.79 -2.62
N ARG A 45 -8.81 7.86 -3.70
CA ARG A 45 -8.89 6.94 -4.84
C ARG A 45 -8.58 5.50 -4.42
N PHE A 46 -7.52 5.29 -3.64
CA PHE A 46 -7.19 3.97 -3.10
C PHE A 46 -8.36 3.38 -2.31
N LEU A 47 -8.93 4.13 -1.37
CA LEU A 47 -10.08 3.68 -0.57
C LEU A 47 -11.30 3.38 -1.44
N THR A 48 -11.51 4.15 -2.51
CA THR A 48 -12.60 3.90 -3.47
C THR A 48 -12.36 2.59 -4.23
N LEU A 49 -11.13 2.34 -4.67
CA LEU A 49 -10.76 1.09 -5.36
C LEU A 49 -10.90 -0.12 -4.45
N VAL A 50 -10.46 -0.04 -3.20
CA VAL A 50 -10.58 -1.14 -2.22
C VAL A 50 -12.04 -1.47 -1.89
N LYS A 51 -12.93 -0.47 -1.91
CA LYS A 51 -14.38 -0.64 -1.67
C LYS A 51 -15.13 -1.31 -2.83
N GLN A 52 -14.57 -1.33 -4.04
CA GLN A 52 -15.19 -2.03 -5.16
C GLN A 52 -15.25 -3.53 -4.87
N LYS A 53 -16.43 -4.15 -5.01
CA LYS A 53 -16.66 -5.55 -4.64
C LYS A 53 -15.66 -6.50 -5.30
N SER A 54 -15.42 -6.33 -6.60
CA SER A 54 -14.47 -7.15 -7.36
C SER A 54 -13.04 -7.09 -6.79
N ASN A 55 -12.61 -5.89 -6.41
CA ASN A 55 -11.28 -5.68 -5.83
C ASN A 55 -11.23 -6.23 -4.41
N ALA A 56 -12.26 -5.99 -3.60
CA ALA A 56 -12.36 -6.48 -2.24
C ALA A 56 -12.29 -8.01 -2.17
N ASP A 57 -12.92 -8.72 -3.11
CA ASP A 57 -12.88 -10.18 -3.17
C ASP A 57 -11.45 -10.70 -3.46
N ILE A 58 -10.72 -10.05 -4.36
CA ILE A 58 -9.31 -10.37 -4.65
C ILE A 58 -8.42 -10.05 -3.45
N ILE A 59 -8.59 -8.89 -2.82
CA ILE A 59 -7.82 -8.48 -1.63
C ILE A 59 -8.02 -9.48 -0.49
N LYS A 60 -9.27 -9.92 -0.25
CA LYS A 60 -9.57 -10.95 0.75
C LYS A 60 -8.91 -12.28 0.40
N ALA A 61 -8.89 -12.66 -0.88
CA ALA A 61 -8.21 -13.87 -1.32
C ALA A 61 -6.69 -13.79 -1.09
N GLU A 62 -6.06 -12.66 -1.37
CA GLU A 62 -4.63 -12.43 -1.08
C GLU A 62 -4.34 -12.49 0.43
N ILE A 63 -5.16 -11.82 1.25
CA ILE A 63 -4.99 -11.84 2.72
C ILE A 63 -5.15 -13.26 3.28
N ARG A 64 -6.14 -14.02 2.79
CA ARG A 64 -6.31 -15.44 3.17
C ARG A 64 -5.13 -16.29 2.72
N ALA A 65 -4.53 -15.98 1.58
CA ALA A 65 -3.39 -16.74 1.06
C ALA A 65 -2.13 -16.55 1.90
N ILE A 66 -2.01 -15.48 2.69
CA ILE A 66 -0.87 -15.23 3.58
C ILE A 66 -1.19 -15.53 5.06
N GLU A 67 -2.47 -15.71 5.40
CA GLU A 67 -2.91 -16.04 6.75
C GLU A 67 -2.39 -17.43 7.17
N GLY A 68 -1.75 -17.50 8.34
CA GLY A 68 -1.23 -18.74 8.90
C GLY A 68 0.00 -19.32 8.18
N LYS A 69 0.57 -18.63 7.18
CA LYS A 69 1.76 -19.11 6.45
C LYS A 69 3.10 -18.65 7.02
N TYR A 70 3.13 -17.47 7.62
CA TYR A 70 4.38 -16.83 8.02
C TYR A 70 4.42 -16.63 9.54
N THR A 71 5.49 -17.11 10.17
CA THR A 71 5.70 -17.00 11.62
C THR A 71 6.44 -15.70 11.95
N ASP A 72 7.53 -15.45 11.23
CA ASP A 72 8.48 -14.37 11.51
C ASP A 72 8.57 -13.34 10.39
N ARG A 73 9.17 -12.19 10.72
CA ARG A 73 9.35 -11.07 9.80
C ARG A 73 10.31 -11.41 8.65
N GLN A 74 11.31 -12.26 8.90
CA GLN A 74 12.31 -12.66 7.91
C GLN A 74 11.73 -13.55 6.80
N ASP A 75 10.75 -14.39 7.12
CA ASP A 75 10.10 -15.27 6.14
C ASP A 75 8.98 -14.57 5.37
N PHE A 76 8.60 -13.35 5.80
CA PHE A 76 7.51 -12.61 5.19
C PHE A 76 7.97 -12.00 3.86
N PRO A 77 7.25 -12.23 2.74
CA PRO A 77 7.68 -11.79 1.43
C PRO A 77 7.72 -10.26 1.33
N ALA A 78 8.62 -9.74 0.49
CA ALA A 78 8.79 -8.30 0.31
C ALA A 78 7.52 -7.61 -0.21
N VAL A 79 6.69 -8.32 -0.98
CA VAL A 79 5.38 -7.88 -1.46
C VAL A 79 4.39 -9.04 -1.25
N PRO A 80 3.72 -9.12 -0.08
CA PRO A 80 2.84 -10.24 0.25
C PRO A 80 1.51 -10.20 -0.52
N CYS A 81 0.99 -9.00 -0.81
CA CYS A 81 -0.26 -8.78 -1.54
C CYS A 81 0.03 -7.97 -2.81
N PRO A 82 0.42 -8.62 -3.94
CA PRO A 82 0.78 -7.92 -5.16
C PRO A 82 -0.38 -7.11 -5.77
N PHE A 83 -1.62 -7.59 -5.68
CA PHE A 83 -2.78 -6.84 -6.16
C PHE A 83 -3.07 -5.61 -5.31
N VAL A 84 -2.95 -5.71 -3.98
CA VAL A 84 -3.03 -4.52 -3.09
C VAL A 84 -1.94 -3.50 -3.44
N ALA A 85 -0.70 -3.96 -3.66
CA ALA A 85 0.40 -3.08 -4.07
C ALA A 85 0.13 -2.42 -5.43
N PHE A 86 -0.46 -3.16 -6.38
CA PHE A 86 -0.87 -2.63 -7.68
C PHE A 86 -1.95 -1.55 -7.56
N LEU A 87 -2.98 -1.77 -6.75
CA LEU A 87 -4.03 -0.77 -6.51
C LEU A 87 -3.46 0.49 -5.85
N LEU A 88 -2.58 0.32 -4.87
CA LEU A 88 -1.91 1.41 -4.19
C LEU A 88 -1.04 2.22 -5.17
N ALA A 89 -0.24 1.57 -6.00
CA ALA A 89 0.56 2.30 -6.97
C ALA A 89 -0.33 3.03 -7.99
N SER A 90 -1.33 2.34 -8.54
CA SER A 90 -2.22 2.92 -9.56
C SER A 90 -2.92 4.18 -9.06
N SER A 91 -3.40 4.20 -7.82
CA SER A 91 -4.08 5.38 -7.25
C SER A 91 -3.14 6.54 -6.95
N TRP A 92 -1.85 6.26 -6.73
CA TRP A 92 -0.81 7.25 -6.44
C TRP A 92 -0.07 7.74 -7.68
N THR A 93 -0.11 7.01 -8.80
CA THR A 93 0.55 7.42 -10.06
C THR A 93 -0.40 8.03 -11.07
N THR A 94 -1.71 7.76 -10.96
CA THR A 94 -2.69 8.12 -11.98
C THR A 94 -3.91 8.80 -11.35
N ASP A 95 -4.24 9.99 -11.85
CA ASP A 95 -5.49 10.69 -11.58
C ASP A 95 -6.14 11.09 -12.89
N LEU A 96 -7.36 10.59 -13.09
CA LEU A 96 -8.20 10.90 -14.25
C LEU A 96 -9.50 11.61 -13.83
N GLU A 97 -9.66 11.97 -12.55
CA GLU A 97 -10.88 12.60 -12.04
C GLU A 97 -11.12 13.99 -12.64
N ASP A 98 -10.05 14.75 -12.92
CA ASP A 98 -10.13 16.03 -13.63
C ASP A 98 -9.70 15.86 -15.10
N PRO A 99 -10.63 15.97 -16.08
CA PRO A 99 -10.31 15.93 -17.50
C PRO A 99 -9.33 17.03 -17.96
N LYS A 100 -9.29 18.16 -17.24
CA LYS A 100 -8.43 19.32 -17.55
C LYS A 100 -7.06 19.23 -16.88
N ASN A 101 -6.95 18.58 -15.72
CA ASN A 101 -5.69 18.37 -14.99
C ASN A 101 -5.48 16.89 -14.67
N ARG A 102 -5.25 16.09 -15.70
CA ARG A 102 -4.86 14.68 -15.53
C ARG A 102 -3.49 14.62 -14.87
N TYR A 103 -3.39 13.91 -13.75
CA TYR A 103 -2.11 13.67 -13.10
C TYR A 103 -1.58 12.30 -13.52
N ILE A 104 -0.40 12.28 -14.14
CA ILE A 104 0.33 11.07 -14.47
C ILE A 104 1.76 11.27 -13.98
N SER A 105 2.18 10.50 -12.98
CA SER A 105 3.48 10.72 -12.34
C SER A 105 4.68 10.26 -13.18
N GLY A 106 4.45 9.52 -14.28
CA GLY A 106 5.49 9.00 -15.16
C GLY A 106 6.44 7.99 -14.50
N ARG A 107 6.11 7.52 -13.28
CA ARG A 107 6.95 6.59 -12.51
C ARG A 107 6.57 5.15 -12.80
N LEU A 108 7.57 4.31 -13.04
CA LEU A 108 7.39 2.87 -13.15
C LEU A 108 7.12 2.26 -11.77
N PHE A 109 6.20 1.29 -11.75
CA PHE A 109 5.79 0.53 -10.57
C PHE A 109 6.97 -0.06 -9.79
N SER A 110 7.94 -0.65 -10.49
CA SER A 110 9.10 -1.35 -9.91
C SER A 110 10.05 -0.45 -9.12
N HIS A 111 10.10 0.85 -9.39
CA HIS A 111 11.01 1.77 -8.70
C HIS A 111 10.43 2.43 -7.45
N SER A 112 9.14 2.21 -7.19
CA SER A 112 8.39 2.87 -6.12
C SER A 112 7.80 1.91 -5.09
N ILE A 113 7.79 0.60 -5.33
CA ILE A 113 7.40 -0.38 -4.31
C ILE A 113 8.49 -0.47 -3.24
N LEU A 114 8.06 -0.42 -1.99
CA LEU A 114 8.91 -0.65 -0.84
C LEU A 114 8.69 -2.07 -0.30
N ASN A 115 9.71 -2.60 0.37
CA ASN A 115 9.59 -3.88 1.06
C ASN A 115 8.57 -3.76 2.21
N ALA A 116 7.63 -4.69 2.32
CA ALA A 116 6.66 -4.74 3.41
C ALA A 116 7.32 -4.85 4.80
N ASN A 117 8.54 -5.41 4.86
CA ASN A 117 9.36 -5.45 6.07
C ASN A 117 10.21 -4.19 6.29
N MET A 118 10.14 -3.18 5.43
CA MET A 118 10.89 -1.94 5.62
C MET A 118 10.35 -1.19 6.84
N GLU A 119 11.24 -0.85 7.77
CA GLU A 119 10.91 0.04 8.88
C GLU A 119 10.81 1.48 8.38
N SER A 120 9.95 2.27 9.01
CA SER A 120 9.86 3.72 8.81
C SER A 120 11.12 4.39 9.37
N GLY A 121 12.25 4.15 8.73
CA GLY A 121 13.57 4.50 9.22
C GLY A 121 14.14 5.73 8.53
N ALA A 122 13.53 6.91 8.70
CA ALA A 122 14.20 8.21 8.60
C ALA A 122 13.28 9.34 9.11
N GLY A 123 13.64 9.96 10.23
CA GLY A 123 12.92 11.09 10.83
C GLY A 123 12.94 12.39 10.01
N GLY A 124 12.37 12.39 8.80
CA GLY A 124 12.28 13.55 7.92
C GLY A 124 10.89 13.73 7.35
N LYS A 125 9.98 14.38 8.09
CA LYS A 125 8.62 14.80 7.65
C LYS A 125 7.96 13.81 6.67
N GLU A 126 7.91 12.54 7.05
CA GLU A 126 7.27 11.51 6.26
C GLU A 126 5.78 11.49 6.63
N TYR A 127 4.92 11.88 5.69
CA TYR A 127 3.47 11.77 5.89
C TYR A 127 3.08 10.30 5.69
N PHE A 128 2.88 9.60 6.81
CA PHE A 128 2.45 8.21 6.85
C PHE A 128 0.95 8.11 6.61
N ALA A 129 0.56 7.46 5.52
CA ALA A 129 -0.80 6.97 5.34
C ALA A 129 -0.80 5.47 5.67
N CYS A 130 -1.37 5.11 6.81
CA CYS A 130 -1.48 3.74 7.30
C CYS A 130 -2.94 3.28 7.17
N PHE A 131 -3.19 2.22 6.40
CA PHE A 131 -4.55 1.75 6.14
C PHE A 131 -4.78 0.38 6.74
N SER A 132 -5.73 0.26 7.66
CA SER A 132 -6.24 -1.04 8.10
C SER A 132 -7.40 -1.46 7.21
N ILE A 133 -7.23 -2.55 6.45
CA ILE A 133 -8.32 -3.19 5.72
C ILE A 133 -8.87 -4.30 6.62
N GLU A 134 -10.08 -4.12 7.16
CA GLU A 134 -10.83 -5.14 7.93
C GLU A 134 -11.69 -6.04 7.02
#